data_AF-A0A239LI60-F1
#
_entry.id   AF-A0A239LI60-F1
#
_cell.length_a   1.000
_cell.length_b   1.000
_cell.length_c   1.000
_cell.angle_alpha   90.00
_cell.angle_beta   90.00
_cell.angle_gamma   90.00
#
_symmetry.space_group_name_H-M   'P 1'
#
loop_
_entity.id
_entity.type
_entity.pdbx_description
1 polymer ?
#
loop_
_entity_poly.entity_id
_entity_poly.type
_entity_poly.pdbx_seq_one_letter_code
_entity_poly.pdbx_strand_id
1 'polypeptide(L)' 'MSTGSHAGRPKSWVAVAIIFVGFVVGGVGITMGPDWVVFGVGAAITVLGGIVALAVDIMTDVIVDDPRQ' A
#
# COMPACT_ATOMS: atom_id res chain seq x y z
N MET A 1 -2.50 -0.35 -29.36
CA MET A 1 -1.54 0.49 -28.60
C MET A 1 -2.14 0.64 -27.22
N SER A 2 -1.54 0.06 -26.19
CA SER A 2 -2.09 0.14 -24.83
C SER A 2 -1.96 1.58 -24.33
N THR A 3 -3.07 2.32 -24.33
CA THR A 3 -3.13 3.71 -23.85
C THR A 3 -3.10 3.79 -22.31
N GLY A 4 -3.06 2.66 -21.60
CA GLY A 4 -3.03 2.59 -20.14
C GLY A 4 -1.60 2.44 -19.59
N SER A 5 -1.23 3.27 -18.61
CA SER A 5 0.01 3.11 -17.86
C SER A 5 -0.11 1.92 -16.90
N HIS A 6 0.82 0.96 -16.98
CA HIS A 6 0.97 -0.13 -16.00
C HIS A 6 1.33 0.38 -14.59
N ALA A 7 1.70 1.65 -14.45
CA ALA A 7 2.10 2.21 -13.17
C ALA A 7 0.92 2.44 -12.22
N GLY A 8 -0.34 2.37 -12.65
CA GLY A 8 -1.49 2.74 -11.79
C GLY A 8 -1.60 4.25 -11.56
N ARG A 9 -2.61 4.68 -10.80
CA ARG A 9 -2.94 6.09 -10.60
C ARG A 9 -2.08 6.70 -9.47
N PRO A 10 -1.66 7.97 -9.56
CA PRO A 10 -0.84 8.61 -8.52
C PRO A 10 -1.45 8.54 -7.11
N LYS A 11 -2.78 8.63 -6.97
CA LYS A 11 -3.49 8.52 -5.68
C LYS A 11 -3.31 7.15 -5.01
N SER A 12 -3.14 6.10 -5.81
CA SER A 12 -2.93 4.74 -5.32
C SER A 12 -1.51 4.55 -4.81
N TRP A 13 -0.53 5.20 -5.44
CA TRP A 13 0.85 5.24 -4.94
C TRP A 13 0.97 5.94 -3.58
N VAL A 14 0.13 6.94 -3.30
CA VAL A 14 0.06 7.53 -1.96
C VAL A 14 -0.35 6.48 -0.92
N ALA A 15 -1.37 5.67 -1.21
CA ALA A 15 -1.78 4.59 -0.32
C ALA A 15 -0.65 3.55 -0.11
N VAL A 16 0.01 3.13 -1.19
CA VAL A 16 1.16 2.21 -1.15
C VAL A 16 2.30 2.78 -0.31
N ALA A 17 2.64 4.06 -0.48
CA ALA A 17 3.72 4.70 0.28
C ALA A 17 3.42 4.73 1.79
N ILE A 18 2.18 5.02 2.18
CA ILE A 18 1.77 5.01 3.60
C ILE A 18 1.91 3.60 4.18
N ILE A 19 1.40 2.58 3.47
CA ILE A 19 1.53 1.17 3.86
C ILE A 19 3.00 0.79 4.01
N PHE A 20 3.83 1.17 3.04
CA PHE A 20 5.26 0.85 3.04
C PHE A 20 5.99 1.50 4.22
N VAL A 21 5.71 2.78 4.52
CA VAL A 21 6.27 3.47 5.70
C VAL A 21 5.84 2.77 6.99
N GLY A 22 4.57 2.41 7.13
CA GLY A 22 4.08 1.67 8.30
C GLY A 22 4.78 0.33 8.46
N PHE A 23 4.95 -0.41 7.37
CA PHE A 23 5.65 -1.69 7.37
C PHE A 23 7.12 -1.56 7.75
N VAL A 24 7.83 -0.56 7.21
CA VAL A 24 9.23 -0.29 7.57
C VAL A 24 9.36 0.06 9.06
N VAL A 25 8.51 0.96 9.57
CA VAL A 25 8.51 1.33 11.00
C VAL A 25 8.23 0.12 11.89
N GLY A 26 7.22 -0.69 11.54
CA GLY A 26 6.87 -1.89 12.31
C GLY A 26 7.97 -2.95 12.28
N GLY A 27 8.57 -3.19 11.11
CA GLY A 27 9.69 -4.11 10.94
C GLY A 27 10.90 -3.70 11.76
N VAL A 28 11.26 -2.40 11.75
CA VAL A 28 12.34 -1.86 12.58
C VAL A 28 12.06 -2.11 14.06
N GLY A 29 10.83 -1.85 14.53
CA GLY A 29 10.42 -2.07 15.93
C GLY A 29 10.58 -3.52 16.40
N ILE A 30 10.38 -4.50 15.52
CA ILE A 30 10.63 -5.92 15.85
C ILE A 30 12.13 -6.22 15.92
N THR A 31 12.95 -5.59 15.06
CA THR A 31 14.39 -5.90 14.93
C THR A 31 15.29 -5.27 16.00
N MET A 32 14.88 -4.20 16.67
CA MET A 32 15.70 -3.47 17.67
C MET A 32 15.70 -4.12 19.08
N GLY A 33 15.32 -5.39 19.19
CA GLY A 33 14.73 -5.96 20.41
C GLY A 33 13.26 -5.57 20.43
N PRO A 34 12.31 -6.50 20.69
CA PRO A 34 10.91 -6.28 20.37
C PRO A 34 10.33 -5.06 21.12
N ASP A 35 10.32 -3.93 20.43
CA ASP A 35 9.69 -2.69 20.84
C ASP A 35 8.25 -2.73 20.35
N TRP A 36 7.38 -3.20 21.24
CA TRP A 36 5.96 -3.37 20.96
C TRP A 36 5.24 -2.04 20.71
N VAL A 37 5.77 -0.92 21.20
CA VAL A 37 5.19 0.41 20.97
C VAL A 37 5.47 0.84 19.53
N VAL A 38 6.74 0.78 19.09
CA VAL A 38 7.13 1.12 17.71
C VAL A 38 6.45 0.19 16.72
N PHE A 39 6.38 -1.11 17.03
CA PHE A 39 5.61 -2.07 16.23
C PHE A 39 4.13 -1.67 16.13
N GLY A 40 3.49 -1.32 17.25
CA GLY A 40 2.09 -0.89 17.28
C GLY A 40 1.83 0.34 16.42
N VAL A 41 2.74 1.32 16.44
CA VAL A 41 2.67 2.52 15.58
C VAL A 41 2.78 2.13 14.10
N GLY A 42 3.76 1.30 13.73
CA GLY A 42 3.91 0.82 12.36
C GLY A 42 2.68 0.05 11.86
N ALA A 43 2.11 -0.81 12.71
CA ALA A 43 0.87 -1.53 12.42
C ALA A 43 -0.31 -0.57 12.20
N ALA A 44 -0.47 0.44 13.06
CA ALA A 44 -1.54 1.45 12.90
C ALA A 44 -1.40 2.25 11.60
N ILE A 45 -0.19 2.68 11.24
CA ILE A 45 0.08 3.38 9.97
C ILE A 45 -0.27 2.48 8.78
N THR A 46 0.11 1.20 8.85
CA THR A 46 -0.20 0.20 7.81
C THR A 46 -1.71 0.05 7.61
N VAL A 47 -2.48 -0.04 8.71
CA VAL A 47 -3.95 -0.13 8.67
C VAL A 47 -4.56 1.14 8.07
N LEU A 48 -4.08 2.32 8.45
CA LEU A 48 -4.52 3.58 7.86
C LEU A 48 -4.26 3.62 6.35
N GLY A 49 -3.08 3.18 5.91
CA GLY A 49 -2.77 3.03 4.49
C GLY A 49 -3.71 2.05 3.78
N GLY A 50 -4.07 0.95 4.42
CA GLY A 50 -5.08 0.00 3.92
C GLY A 50 -6.47 0.63 3.77
N ILE A 51 -6.90 1.46 4.73
CA ILE A 51 -8.16 2.21 4.63
C ILE A 51 -8.11 3.19 3.45
N VAL A 52 -7.00 3.91 3.27
CA VAL A 52 -6.83 4.81 2.11
C VAL A 52 -6.85 4.01 0.80
N ALA A 53 -6.18 2.85 0.75
CA ALA A 53 -6.17 1.98 -0.43
C ALA A 53 -7.59 1.52 -0.84
N LEU A 54 -8.42 1.15 0.15
CA LEU A 54 -9.82 0.84 -0.07
C LEU A 54 -10.60 2.07 -0.56
N ALA A 55 -10.40 3.23 0.08
CA ALA A 55 -11.10 4.46 -0.28
C ALA A 55 -10.77 4.97 -1.69
N VAL A 56 -9.54 4.74 -2.19
CA VAL A 56 -9.15 5.13 -3.55
C VAL A 56 -9.48 4.09 -4.61
N ASP A 57 -10.00 2.93 -4.20
CA ASP A 57 -10.31 1.77 -5.02
C ASP A 57 -9.09 1.29 -5.81
N ILE A 58 -7.99 1.03 -5.09
CA ILE A 58 -6.69 0.71 -5.66
C ILE A 58 -6.73 -0.49 -6.62
N MET A 59 -7.69 -1.41 -6.45
CA MET A 59 -7.80 -2.60 -7.29
C MET A 59 -8.25 -2.28 -8.72
N THR A 60 -8.82 -1.10 -8.96
CA THR A 60 -9.14 -0.62 -10.32
C THR A 60 -7.92 -0.17 -11.11
N ASP A 61 -6.76 -0.07 -10.47
CA ASP A 61 -5.50 0.24 -11.17
C ASP A 61 -4.90 -0.99 -11.87
N VAL A 62 -5.49 -2.18 -11.68
CA VAL A 62 -5.12 -3.39 -12.42
C VAL A 62 -5.62 -3.28 -13.86
N ILE A 63 -4.72 -3.50 -14.82
CA ILE A 63 -5.10 -3.64 -16.22
C ILE A 63 -5.73 -5.02 -16.40
N VAL A 64 -7.01 -5.07 -16.74
CA VAL A 64 -7.70 -6.30 -17.11
C VAL A 64 -7.60 -6.46 -18.62
N ASP A 65 -7.08 -7.61 -19.06
CA ASP A 65 -7.06 -7.96 -20.48
C ASP A 65 -8.49 -8.19 -20.98
N ASP A 66 -8.84 -7.60 -22.13
CA ASP A 66 -10.11 -7.91 -22.80
C ASP A 66 -10.10 -9.36 -23.32
N PRO A 67 -11.27 -10.05 -23.36
CA PRO A 67 -11.38 -11.38 -23.93
C PRO A 67 -10.89 -11.39 -25.38
N ARG A 68 -9.97 -12.31 -25.70
CA ARG A 68 -9.51 -12.51 -27.08
C ARG A 68 -10.68 -13.07 -27.89
N GLN A 69 -11.14 -12.33 -28.89
CA GLN A 69 -12.08 -12.82 -29.90
C GLN A 69 -11.38 -13.72 -30.93
#